data_AF-A0A6G3S9Q5-F1
#
_entry.id   AF-A0A6G3S9Q5-F1
#
_cell.length_a   1.000
_cell.length_b   1.000
_cell.length_c   1.000
_cell.angle_alpha   90.00
_cell.angle_beta   90.00
_cell.angle_gamma   90.00
#
_symmetry.space_group_name_H-M   'P 1'
#
loop_
_entity.id
_entity.type
_entity.pdbx_description
1 polymer ?
#
loop_
_entity_poly.entity_id
_entity_poly.type
_entity_poly.pdbx_seq_one_letter_code
_entity_poly.pdbx_strand_id
1 'polypeptide(L)' 'AHSAAGWTAILAMVEAGMGIALVPRMAAARRDGVVMCALGADRPVRHVVAAVRRGAEEGAAVRRVLDALRAEPV' A
#
# COMPACT_ATOMS: atom_id res chain seq x y z
N ALA A 1 16.92 -1.43 16.99
CA ALA A 1 15.88 -1.76 16.01
C ALA A 1 15.88 -0.67 14.94
N HIS A 2 15.89 -1.06 13.66
CA HIS A 2 15.82 -0.11 12.53
C HIS A 2 14.34 0.22 12.24
N SER A 3 14.02 1.47 11.91
CA SER A 3 12.66 1.91 11.59
C SER A 3 12.68 2.91 10.45
N ALA A 4 11.73 2.80 9.54
CA ALA A 4 11.49 3.76 8.47
C ALA A 4 9.99 3.85 8.19
N ALA A 5 9.54 5.02 7.75
CA ALA A 5 8.12 5.28 7.46
C ALA A 5 7.75 5.09 5.98
N GLY A 6 8.74 5.11 5.07
CA GLY A 6 8.53 5.02 3.62
C GLY A 6 8.91 3.65 3.05
N TRP A 7 8.14 3.16 2.08
CA TRP A 7 8.34 1.85 1.47
C TRP A 7 9.67 1.71 0.74
N THR A 8 10.08 2.73 -0.01
CA THR A 8 11.35 2.75 -0.72
C THR A 8 12.54 2.57 0.24
N ALA A 9 12.48 3.21 1.41
CA ALA A 9 13.51 3.08 2.44
C ALA A 9 13.49 1.68 3.08
N ILE A 10 12.30 1.16 3.43
CA ILE A 10 12.16 -0.20 3.97
C ILE A 10 12.76 -1.24 3.01
N LEU A 11 12.44 -1.17 1.71
CA LEU A 11 12.98 -2.12 0.72
C LEU A 11 14.50 -1.98 0.56
N ALA A 12 15.03 -0.76 0.53
CA ALA A 12 16.47 -0.53 0.47
C ALA A 12 17.19 -1.08 1.71
N MET A 13 16.56 -1.00 2.90
CA MET A 13 17.14 -1.54 4.11
C MET A 13 17.19 -3.07 4.11
N VAL A 14 16.13 -3.72 3.62
CA VAL A 14 16.09 -5.19 3.45
C VAL A 14 17.14 -5.63 2.42
N GLU A 15 17.22 -4.94 1.28
CA GLU A 15 18.20 -5.17 0.22
C GLU A 15 19.66 -5.02 0.73
N ALA A 16 19.90 -4.09 1.66
CA ALA A 16 21.18 -3.89 2.33
C ALA A 16 21.47 -4.90 3.46
N GLY A 17 20.62 -5.91 3.66
CA GLY A 17 20.82 -6.97 4.66
C GLY A 17 20.47 -6.57 6.10
N MET A 18 19.74 -5.48 6.32
CA MET A 18 19.36 -5.04 7.68
C MET A 18 18.18 -5.82 8.29
N GLY A 19 17.69 -6.86 7.62
CA GLY A 19 16.70 -7.81 8.14
C GLY A 19 15.51 -8.02 7.21
N ILE A 20 14.37 -8.41 7.81
CA ILE A 20 13.10 -8.62 7.12
C ILE A 20 12.10 -7.51 7.48
N ALA A 21 11.15 -7.24 6.58
CA ALA A 21 10.08 -6.28 6.81
C ALA A 21 8.73 -6.80 6.33
N LEU A 22 7.67 -6.44 7.05
CA LEU A 22 6.30 -6.65 6.61
C LEU A 22 5.83 -5.44 5.79
N VAL A 23 5.41 -5.67 4.56
CA VAL A 23 4.89 -4.61 3.67
C VAL A 23 3.52 -4.99 3.09
N PRO A 24 2.59 -4.03 2.90
CA PRO A 24 1.37 -4.27 2.14
C PRO A 24 1.70 -4.68 0.70
N ARG A 25 0.90 -5.56 0.09
CA ARG A 25 1.10 -6.01 -1.30
C ARG A 25 1.21 -4.84 -2.30
N MET A 26 0.43 -3.77 -2.11
CA MET A 26 0.48 -2.57 -2.96
C MET A 26 1.83 -1.84 -2.92
N ALA A 27 2.63 -2.04 -1.88
CA ALA A 27 3.96 -1.45 -1.74
C ALA A 27 5.07 -2.35 -2.30
N ALA A 28 4.73 -3.56 -2.78
CA ALA A 28 5.70 -4.51 -3.32
C ALA A 28 6.18 -4.05 -4.70
N ALA A 29 7.17 -3.18 -4.73
CA ALA A 29 7.95 -2.89 -5.92
C ALA A 29 8.98 -4.01 -6.14
N ARG A 30 9.16 -4.45 -7.39
CA ARG A 30 10.19 -5.43 -7.74
C ARG A 30 11.58 -4.82 -7.47
N ARG A 31 12.43 -5.55 -6.75
CA ARG A 31 13.84 -5.23 -6.45
C ARG A 31 14.63 -6.52 -6.61
N ASP A 32 15.74 -6.49 -7.32
CA ASP A 32 16.49 -7.71 -7.62
C ASP A 32 17.12 -8.33 -6.36
N GLY A 33 17.45 -7.52 -5.34
CA GLY A 33 17.98 -7.99 -4.06
C GLY A 33 16.93 -8.32 -2.98
N VAL A 34 15.63 -8.34 -3.29
CA VAL A 34 14.57 -8.61 -2.30
C VAL A 34 13.62 -9.69 -2.79
N VAL A 35 13.45 -10.75 -2.00
CA VAL A 35 12.47 -11.81 -2.25
C VAL A 35 11.19 -11.51 -1.49
N MET A 36 10.05 -11.55 -2.21
CA MET A 36 8.73 -11.39 -1.61
C MET A 36 8.21 -12.76 -1.13
N CYS A 37 7.82 -12.84 0.14
CA CYS A 37 7.19 -14.02 0.71
C CYS A 37 5.71 -13.72 1.00
N ALA A 38 4.80 -14.54 0.47
CA ALA A 38 3.38 -14.39 0.72
C ALA A 38 3.03 -14.86 2.14
N LEU A 39 2.21 -14.07 2.85
CA LEU A 39 1.66 -14.47 4.14
C LEU A 39 0.43 -15.39 3.98
N GLY A 40 0.26 -16.30 4.92
CA GLY A 40 -0.87 -17.25 5.01
C GLY A 40 -2.22 -16.61 5.37
N ALA A 41 -3.16 -17.42 5.86
CA ALA A 41 -4.55 -17.03 6.08
C ALA A 41 -4.73 -15.87 7.10
N ASP A 42 -3.96 -15.87 8.19
CA ASP A 42 -4.03 -14.86 9.26
C ASP A 42 -3.13 -13.64 8.98
N ARG A 43 -3.08 -13.18 7.72
CA ARG A 43 -2.23 -12.05 7.32
C ARG A 43 -2.79 -10.71 7.84
N PRO A 44 -1.94 -9.78 8.31
CA PRO A 44 -2.36 -8.43 8.60
C PRO A 44 -2.94 -7.75 7.36
N VAL A 45 -4.09 -7.09 7.54
CA VAL A 45 -4.78 -6.35 6.49
C VAL A 45 -4.67 -4.85 6.75
N ARG A 46 -4.55 -4.08 5.67
CA ARG A 46 -4.61 -2.61 5.72
C ARG A 46 -5.88 -2.16 5.02
N HIS A 47 -6.78 -1.53 5.75
CA HIS A 47 -7.95 -0.88 5.18
C HIS A 47 -7.54 0.45 4.54
N VAL A 48 -7.86 0.62 3.26
CA VAL A 48 -7.67 1.87 2.52
C VAL A 48 -9.05 2.43 2.23
N VAL A 49 -9.26 3.71 2.56
CA VAL A 49 -10.54 4.38 2.39
C VAL A 49 -10.37 5.65 1.57
N ALA A 50 -11.34 5.96 0.71
CA ALA A 50 -11.49 7.27 0.10
C ALA A 50 -12.45 8.10 0.96
N ALA A 51 -12.03 9.29 1.38
CA ALA A 51 -12.84 10.20 2.18
C ALA A 51 -12.88 11.58 1.52
N VAL A 52 -14.07 12.18 1.49
CA VAL A 52 -14.30 13.53 0.96
C VAL A 52 -15.06 14.34 2.00
N ARG A 53 -14.94 15.68 1.92
CA ARG A 53 -15.80 16.55 2.73
C ARG A 53 -17.26 16.38 2.29
N ARG A 54 -18.19 16.45 3.25
CA ARG A 54 -19.63 16.41 2.97
C ARG A 54 -20.02 17.45 1.91
N GLY A 55 -20.81 17.03 0.92
CA GLY A 55 -21.22 17.84 -0.24
C GLY A 55 -20.21 17.88 -1.38
N ALA A 56 -18.94 17.49 -1.17
CA ALA A 56 -17.94 17.47 -2.24
C ALA A 56 -18.10 16.26 -3.17
N GLU A 57 -18.77 15.20 -2.71
CA GLU A 57 -19.07 13.99 -3.49
C GLU A 57 -19.89 14.25 -4.76
N GLU A 58 -20.63 15.37 -4.81
CA GLU A 58 -21.45 15.75 -5.97
C GLU A 58 -20.64 16.47 -7.06
N GLY A 59 -19.47 17.01 -6.70
CA GLY A 59 -18.61 17.73 -7.64
C GLY A 59 -18.14 16.81 -8.77
N ALA A 60 -18.30 17.23 -10.02
CA ALA A 60 -18.12 16.36 -11.19
C ALA A 60 -16.76 15.63 -11.23
N ALA A 61 -15.67 16.32 -10.89
CA ALA A 61 -14.33 15.72 -10.83
C ALA A 61 -14.21 14.69 -9.69
N VAL A 62 -14.70 15.03 -8.49
CA VAL A 62 -14.66 14.14 -7.32
C VAL A 62 -15.50 12.90 -7.56
N ARG A 63 -16.73 13.06 -8.04
CA ARG A 63 -17.63 11.97 -8.38
C ARG A 63 -16.98 11.00 -9.37
N ARG A 64 -16.38 11.50 -10.45
CA ARG A 64 -15.69 10.67 -11.45
C ARG A 64 -14.59 9.81 -10.82
N VAL A 65 -13.79 10.38 -9.93
CA VAL A 65 -12.72 9.63 -9.25
C VAL A 65 -13.30 8.60 -8.28
N LEU A 66 -14.30 8.95 -7.49
CA LEU A 66 -14.95 8.01 -6.56
C LEU A 66 -15.61 6.84 -7.31
N ASP A 67 -16.23 7.10 -8.45
CA ASP A 67 -16.84 6.06 -9.27
C ASP A 67 -15.79 5.14 -9.87
N ALA A 68 -14.66 5.67 -10.35
CA ALA A 68 -13.53 4.86 -10.80
C ALA A 68 -12.98 3.97 -9.66
N LEU A 69 -12.79 4.54 -8.46
CA LEU A 69 -12.30 3.79 -7.30
C LEU A 69 -13.26 2.69 -6.83
N ARG A 70 -14.57 2.82 -7.07
CA ARG A 70 -15.57 1.79 -6.74
C ARG A 70 -15.70 0.71 -7.80
N ALA A 71 -15.44 1.05 -9.06
CA ALA A 71 -15.52 0.12 -10.17
C ALA A 71 -14.32 -0.84 -10.22
N GLU A 72 -13.18 -0.42 -9.67
CA GLU A 72 -11.99 -1.28 -9.52
C GLU A 72 -12.24 -2.36 -8.44
N PRO A 73 -12.22 -3.65 -8.79
CA PRO A 73 -12.31 -4.72 -7.81
C PRO A 73 -11.04 -4.76 -6.95
N VAL A 74 -11.21 -4.97 -5.65
CA VAL A 74 -10.14 -5.10 -4.65
C VAL A 74 -9.48 -6.48 -4.69
#